data_AF-A0AAE4D6E6-F1
#
_entry.id   AF-A0AAE4D6E6-F1
#
_cell.length_a   1.000
_cell.length_b   1.000
_cell.length_c   1.000
_cell.angle_alpha   90.00
_cell.angle_beta   90.00
_cell.angle_gamma   90.00
#
_symmetry.space_group_name_H-M   'P 1'
#
loop_
_entity.id
_entity.type
_entity.pdbx_description
1 polymer ?
#
loop_
_entity_poly.entity_id
_entity_poly.type
_entity_poly.pdbx_seq_one_letter_code
_entity_poly.pdbx_strand_id
1 'polypeptide(L)'
;MFKFLFGRKAGAEPAQETQRETLERAIGEINEIMTGLADKPKLTVDMETGGLTLELPEQMPDEALALPAPAGETTADDAAATPEADSDKPAA
;
A
#
# COMPACT_ATOMS: atom_id res chain seq x y z
N MET A 1 -26.05 2.59 -41.28
CA MET A 1 -25.05 1.55 -40.91
C MET A 1 -23.71 2.16 -40.47
N PHE A 2 -23.68 3.27 -39.70
CA PHE A 2 -22.43 3.95 -39.29
C PHE A 2 -22.48 4.58 -37.88
N LYS A 3 -23.44 4.19 -37.02
CA LYS A 3 -23.55 4.73 -35.63
C LYS A 3 -22.44 4.23 -34.68
N PHE A 4 -21.62 3.29 -35.12
CA PHE A 4 -20.50 2.74 -34.36
C PHE A 4 -19.17 3.48 -34.62
N LEU A 5 -19.09 4.35 -35.64
CA LEU A 5 -17.85 5.09 -35.96
C LEU A 5 -17.62 6.31 -35.05
N PHE A 6 -18.63 6.75 -34.30
CA PHE A 6 -18.57 7.91 -33.38
C PHE A 6 -18.74 7.55 -31.90
N GLY A 7 -18.87 6.26 -31.57
CA GLY A 7 -19.43 5.82 -30.29
C GLY A 7 -18.44 5.38 -29.22
N ARG A 8 -17.13 5.47 -29.45
CA ARG A 8 -16.14 5.09 -28.45
C ARG A 8 -15.04 6.14 -28.42
N LYS A 9 -15.27 7.19 -27.63
CA LYS A 9 -14.20 7.99 -27.05
C LYS A 9 -13.46 7.09 -26.05
N ALA A 10 -12.71 6.12 -26.57
CA ALA A 10 -11.69 5.42 -25.83
C ALA A 10 -10.61 6.48 -25.55
N GLY A 11 -10.56 6.96 -24.31
CA GLY A 11 -9.75 8.13 -23.94
C GLY A 11 -10.58 9.34 -23.53
N ALA A 12 -11.72 9.15 -22.87
CA ALA A 12 -12.13 10.18 -21.92
C ALA A 12 -11.04 10.24 -20.85
N GLU A 13 -10.13 11.22 -20.95
CA GLU A 13 -9.26 11.57 -19.84
C GLU A 13 -10.14 11.72 -18.60
N PRO A 14 -9.73 11.16 -17.44
CA PRO A 14 -10.44 11.42 -16.20
C PRO A 14 -10.60 12.94 -16.08
N ALA A 15 -11.84 13.39 -15.85
CA ALA A 15 -12.11 14.80 -15.70
C ALA A 15 -11.13 15.35 -14.67
N GLN A 16 -10.34 16.36 -15.06
CA GLN A 16 -9.37 16.94 -14.14
C GLN A 16 -10.15 17.54 -12.97
N GLU A 17 -10.05 16.91 -11.81
CA GLU A 17 -10.65 17.40 -10.58
C GLU A 17 -9.97 18.71 -10.18
N THR A 18 -10.78 19.65 -9.70
CA THR A 18 -10.24 20.81 -8.99
C THR A 18 -9.71 20.38 -7.63
N GLN A 19 -8.81 21.18 -7.04
CA GLN A 19 -8.24 20.89 -5.72
C GLN A 19 -9.32 20.70 -4.64
N ARG A 20 -10.44 21.42 -4.74
CA ARG A 20 -11.57 21.28 -3.80
C ARG A 20 -12.26 19.93 -3.95
N GLU A 21 -12.59 19.54 -5.19
CA GLU A 21 -13.25 18.28 -5.48
C GLU A 21 -12.38 17.09 -5.05
N THR A 22 -11.07 17.15 -5.31
CA THR A 22 -10.12 16.13 -4.85
C THR A 22 -10.10 16.02 -3.33
N LEU A 23 -10.12 17.15 -2.61
CA LEU A 23 -10.10 17.13 -1.15
C LEU A 23 -11.41 16.56 -0.58
N GLU A 24 -12.56 16.97 -1.13
CA GLU A 24 -13.87 16.45 -0.72
C GLU A 24 -13.98 14.94 -0.98
N ARG A 25 -13.49 14.46 -2.12
CA ARG A 25 -13.43 13.02 -2.43
C ARG A 25 -12.52 12.29 -1.44
N ALA A 26 -11.30 12.77 -1.21
CA ALA A 26 -10.35 12.13 -0.30
C ALA A 26 -10.89 12.06 1.14
N ILE A 27 -11.55 13.13 1.62
CA ILE A 27 -12.21 13.13 2.93
C ILE A 27 -13.36 12.12 2.97
N GLY A 28 -14.14 12.00 1.89
CA GLY A 28 -15.19 11.00 1.76
C GLY A 28 -14.66 9.57 1.88
N GLU A 29 -13.58 9.26 1.16
CA GLU A 29 -12.92 7.94 1.18
C GLU A 29 -12.36 7.62 2.58
N ILE A 30 -11.69 8.58 3.22
CA ILE A 30 -11.18 8.42 4.59
C ILE A 30 -12.33 8.14 5.56
N ASN A 31 -13.45 8.86 5.43
CA ASN A 31 -14.62 8.65 6.29
C ASN A 31 -15.24 7.26 6.10
N GLU A 32 -15.34 6.78 4.85
CA GLU A 32 -15.86 5.44 4.57
C GLU A 32 -15.01 4.38 5.28
N ILE A 33 -13.68 4.44 5.13
CA ILE A 33 -12.74 3.53 5.80
C ILE A 33 -12.89 3.63 7.32
N MET A 34 -12.86 4.85 7.87
CA MET A 34 -12.96 5.07 9.31
C MET A 34 -14.28 4.58 9.90
N THR A 35 -15.39 4.63 9.15
CA THR A 35 -16.67 4.10 9.63
C THR A 35 -16.66 2.59 9.81
N GLY A 36 -15.91 1.86 8.97
CA GLY A 36 -15.76 0.40 9.03
C GLY A 36 -14.88 -0.13 10.16
N LEU A 37 -14.04 0.71 10.77
CA LEU A 37 -13.16 0.30 11.87
C LEU A 37 -13.94 0.11 13.18
N ALA A 38 -13.67 -0.98 13.91
CA ALA A 38 -14.25 -1.22 15.23
C ALA A 38 -13.75 -0.17 16.24
N ASP A 39 -12.44 0.02 16.29
CA ASP A 39 -11.77 1.05 17.08
C ASP A 39 -11.39 2.24 16.19
N LYS A 40 -11.77 3.46 16.59
CA LYS A 40 -11.52 4.65 15.79
C LYS A 40 -10.08 5.15 16.01
N PRO A 41 -9.31 5.38 14.93
CA PRO A 41 -7.95 5.90 15.04
C PRO A 41 -7.97 7.37 15.51
N LYS A 42 -6.88 7.82 16.14
CA LYS A 42 -6.72 9.25 16.47
C LYS A 42 -6.20 10.00 15.25
N LEU A 43 -6.83 11.12 14.92
CA LEU A 43 -6.36 12.05 13.89
C LEU A 43 -5.61 13.21 14.54
N THR A 44 -4.35 13.40 14.13
CA THR A 44 -3.54 14.57 14.50
C THR A 44 -3.39 15.47 13.28
N VAL A 45 -3.62 16.77 13.48
CA VAL A 45 -3.42 17.81 12.46
C VAL A 45 -2.26 18.68 12.90
N ASP A 46 -1.21 18.73 12.08
CA ASP A 46 -0.13 19.69 12.23
C ASP A 46 -0.51 20.99 11.51
N MET A 47 -0.70 22.06 12.27
CA MET A 47 -1.12 23.36 11.75
C MET A 47 0.04 24.18 11.14
N GLU A 48 1.29 23.80 11.41
CA GLU A 48 2.47 24.47 10.83
C GLU A 48 2.75 23.93 9.42
N THR A 49 2.63 22.62 9.22
CA THR A 49 2.91 21.97 7.94
C THR A 49 1.65 21.63 7.12
N GLY A 50 0.48 21.61 7.75
CA GLY A 50 -0.76 21.10 7.15
C GLY A 50 -0.82 19.58 7.05
N GLY A 51 0.09 18.86 7.71
CA GLY A 51 0.16 17.40 7.70
C GLY A 51 -0.95 16.74 8.51
N LEU A 52 -1.42 15.59 8.01
CA LEU A 52 -2.40 14.74 8.69
C LEU A 52 -1.74 13.40 9.06
N THR A 53 -1.82 13.03 10.33
CA THR A 53 -1.29 11.74 10.81
C THR A 53 -2.39 10.97 11.53
N LEU A 54 -2.51 9.68 11.21
CA LEU A 54 -3.46 8.76 11.82
C LEU A 54 -2.73 7.77 12.72
N GLU A 55 -3.15 7.68 13.98
CA GLU A 55 -2.74 6.62 14.90
C GLU A 55 -3.71 5.45 14.72
N LEU A 56 -3.31 4.48 13.89
CA LEU A 56 -4.11 3.31 13.54
C LEU A 56 -4.20 2.31 14.71
N PRO A 57 -5.31 1.55 14.81
CA PRO A 57 -5.42 0.46 15.78
C PRO A 57 -4.35 -0.62 15.56
N GLU A 58 -3.99 -1.35 16.61
CA GLU A 58 -2.94 -2.38 16.56
C GLU A 58 -3.23 -3.50 15.56
N GLN A 59 -4.51 -3.76 15.29
CA GLN A 59 -4.94 -4.72 14.29
C GLN A 59 -6.07 -4.13 13.45
N MET A 60 -5.89 -4.14 12.13
CA MET A 60 -6.94 -3.72 11.21
C MET A 60 -7.95 -4.87 10.99
N PRO A 61 -9.21 -4.58 10.64
CA PRO A 61 -10.24 -5.61 10.49
C PRO A 61 -9.95 -6.66 9.40
N ASP A 62 -9.24 -6.26 8.35
CA ASP A 62 -8.76 -7.13 7.28
C ASP A 62 -7.62 -8.04 7.75
N GLU A 63 -6.77 -7.56 8.65
CA GLU A 63 -5.67 -8.32 9.25
C GLU A 63 -6.16 -9.34 10.29
N ALA A 64 -7.29 -9.08 10.97
CA ALA A 64 -7.90 -10.03 11.90
C ALA A 64 -8.42 -11.31 11.22
N LEU A 65 -8.79 -11.22 9.94
CA LEU A 65 -9.26 -12.36 9.14
C LEU A 65 -8.12 -13.13 8.50
N ALA A 66 -6.93 -12.53 8.40
CA ALA A 66 -5.74 -13.23 7.99
C ALA A 66 -5.29 -14.14 9.13
N LEU A 67 -5.27 -15.45 8.89
CA LEU A 67 -4.63 -16.38 9.81
C LEU A 67 -3.19 -15.89 10.06
N PRO A 68 -2.71 -15.85 11.32
CA PRO A 68 -1.32 -15.52 11.57
C PRO A 68 -0.47 -16.47 10.73
N ALA A 69 0.49 -15.91 10.00
CA ALA A 69 1.41 -16.71 9.19
C ALA A 69 1.96 -17.83 10.08
N PRO A 70 1.96 -19.10 9.63
CA PRO A 70 2.47 -20.19 10.43
C PRO A 70 3.89 -19.81 10.87
N ALA A 71 4.15 -19.92 12.18
CA ALA A 71 5.50 -19.75 12.70
C ALA A 71 6.39 -20.68 11.88
N GLY A 72 7.27 -20.08 11.06
CA GLY A 72 8.19 -20.84 10.24
C GLY A 72 8.88 -21.85 11.14
N GLU A 73 8.79 -23.12 10.77
CA GLU A 73 9.73 -24.10 11.27
C GLU A 73 11.11 -23.55 10.93
N THR A 74 11.80 -23.03 11.95
CA THR A 74 13.24 -22.89 11.92
C THR A 74 13.79 -24.29 11.79
N THR A 75 13.88 -24.82 10.56
CA THR A 75 14.82 -25.89 10.24
C THR A 75 16.20 -25.28 10.41
N ALA A 76 16.72 -25.41 11.62
CA ALA A 76 18.14 -25.58 11.82
C ALA A 76 18.61 -26.79 11.00
N ASP A 77 19.82 -26.66 10.46
CA ASP A 77 20.60 -27.67 9.74
C ASP A 77 20.34 -27.77 8.21
N ASP A 78 21.14 -27.04 7.44
CA ASP A 78 22.22 -27.69 6.69
C ASP A 78 23.31 -26.67 6.34
N ALA A 79 24.45 -26.82 7.00
CA ALA A 79 25.69 -26.17 6.63
C ALA A 79 26.28 -26.85 5.40
N ALA A 80 25.96 -26.35 4.21
CA ALA A 80 26.70 -26.70 2.99
C ALA A 80 27.54 -25.49 2.57
N ALA A 81 28.84 -25.60 2.86
CA ALA A 81 29.88 -24.66 2.51
C ALA A 81 29.86 -24.29 1.02
N THR A 82 29.71 -23.00 0.73
CA THR A 82 30.16 -22.43 -0.54
C THR A 82 31.65 -22.15 -0.41
N PRO A 83 32.57 -22.82 -1.13
CA PRO A 83 33.94 -22.36 -1.18
C PRO A 83 33.97 -21.07 -2.01
N GLU A 84 34.40 -19.99 -1.37
CA GLU A 84 34.79 -18.74 -2.01
C GLU A 84 35.88 -19.04 -3.04
N ALA A 85 35.60 -18.77 -4.32
CA ALA A 85 36.60 -18.77 -5.37
C ALA A 85 37.40 -17.46 -5.28
N ASP A 86 38.41 -17.46 -4.42
CA ASP A 86 39.37 -16.39 -4.28
C ASP A 86 40.15 -16.23 -5.60
N SER A 87 40.14 -15.00 -6.12
CA SER A 87 40.86 -14.60 -7.30
C SER A 87 42.09 -13.81 -6.85
N ASP A 88 43.25 -14.45 -6.68
CA ASP A 88 44.52 -13.76 -6.87
C ASP A 88 45.67 -14.70 -7.30
N LYS A 89 46.49 -14.14 -8.18
CA LYS A 89 47.62 -14.67 -8.99
C LYS A 89 48.92 -14.58 -8.14
N PRO A 90 50.19 -14.87 -8.56
CA PRO A 90 50.83 -15.50 -9.75
C PRO A 90 51.86 -16.63 -9.45
N ALA A 91 52.48 -17.15 -10.53
CA ALA A 91 53.94 -17.34 -10.72
C ALA A 91 54.45 -18.78 -10.92
N ALA A 92 54.87 -19.08 -12.16
CA ALA A 92 56.14 -19.72 -12.50
C ALA A 92 56.48 -19.43 -13.97
#